data_AF-A0A7G8FV47-F1
#
_entry.id   AF-A0A7G8FV47-F1
#
_cell.length_a   1.000
_cell.length_b   1.000
_cell.length_c   1.000
_cell.angle_alpha   90.00
_cell.angle_beta   90.00
_cell.angle_gamma   90.00
#
_symmetry.space_group_name_H-M   'P 1'
#
loop_
_entity.id
_entity.type
_entity.pdbx_description
1 polymer ?
#
loop_
_entity_poly.entity_id
_entity_poly.type
_entity_poly.pdbx_seq_one_letter_code
_entity_poly.pdbx_strand_id
1 'polypeptide(L)'
;MSEVPASAPVIRGATVTTEDGGRLNAFATEPRMEVVDTESGWGFHERAEKLNGRMAMLGFIALLATELAMGGEAFTRGLLGIG
;
A
#
# COMPACT_ATOMS: atom_id res chain seq x y z
N MET A 1 -33.14 0.47 49.42
CA MET A 1 -32.12 1.52 49.23
C MET A 1 -31.32 1.11 48.00
N SER A 2 -31.56 1.77 46.87
CA SER A 2 -31.01 1.40 45.56
C SER A 2 -29.53 1.75 45.46
N GLU A 3 -28.69 0.75 45.21
CA GLU A 3 -27.27 0.90 44.94
C GLU A 3 -27.09 1.61 43.59
N VAL A 4 -26.51 2.81 43.61
CA VAL A 4 -26.18 3.56 42.39
C VAL A 4 -24.88 2.96 41.85
N PRO A 5 -24.84 2.36 40.64
CA PRO A 5 -23.60 1.86 40.08
C PRO A 5 -22.69 3.06 39.78
N ALA A 6 -21.52 3.11 40.40
CA ALA A 6 -20.49 4.10 40.11
C ALA A 6 -20.02 3.91 38.67
N SER A 7 -20.56 4.70 37.74
CA SER A 7 -20.09 4.72 36.36
C SER A 7 -18.71 5.37 36.32
N ALA A 8 -17.65 4.56 36.22
CA ALA A 8 -16.30 5.07 36.03
C ALA A 8 -16.26 5.93 34.74
N PRO A 9 -15.67 7.14 34.78
CA PRO A 9 -15.65 8.01 33.62
C PRO A 9 -14.76 7.43 32.52
N VAL A 10 -15.33 7.25 31.32
CA VAL A 10 -14.63 6.75 30.13
C VAL A 10 -14.02 7.92 29.37
N ILE A 11 -12.69 8.00 29.33
CA ILE A 11 -11.95 8.98 28.54
C ILE A 11 -11.51 8.31 27.23
N ARG A 12 -11.93 8.85 26.08
CA ARG A 12 -11.51 8.30 24.78
C ARG A 12 -10.01 8.48 24.57
N GLY A 13 -9.33 7.42 24.15
CA GLY A 13 -7.89 7.45 23.88
C GLY A 13 -7.04 7.50 25.15
N ALA A 14 -7.60 7.17 26.32
CA ALA A 14 -6.84 7.04 27.55
C ALA A 14 -7.29 5.83 28.37
N THR A 15 -6.34 5.14 28.99
CA THR A 15 -6.61 4.11 29.99
C THR A 15 -6.84 4.80 31.33
N VAL A 16 -8.00 4.57 31.93
CA VAL A 16 -8.41 5.22 33.17
C VAL A 16 -8.32 4.24 34.33
N THR A 17 -7.65 4.62 35.42
CA THR A 17 -7.62 3.86 36.68
C THR A 17 -8.09 4.75 37.84
N THR A 18 -8.86 4.17 38.76
CA THR A 18 -9.30 4.85 39.99
C THR A 18 -8.50 4.28 41.15
N GLU A 19 -7.78 5.14 41.86
CA GLU A 19 -7.01 4.74 43.05
C GLU A 19 -7.92 4.53 44.26
N ASP A 20 -7.45 3.78 45.25
CA ASP A 20 -8.17 3.53 46.51
C ASP A 20 -8.53 4.82 47.28
N GLY A 21 -7.80 5.92 47.02
CA GLY A 21 -8.07 7.26 47.54
C GLY A 21 -9.11 8.08 46.75
N GLY A 22 -9.80 7.48 45.77
CA GLY A 22 -10.84 8.13 44.98
C GLY A 22 -10.32 9.12 43.92
N ARG A 23 -9.01 9.17 43.66
CA ARG A 23 -8.42 9.97 42.58
C ARG A 23 -8.50 9.23 41.25
N LEU A 24 -8.75 9.99 40.19
CA LEU A 24 -8.81 9.51 38.82
C LEU A 24 -7.47 9.73 38.12
N ASN A 25 -6.87 8.66 37.61
CA ASN A 25 -5.70 8.73 36.74
C ASN A 25 -6.09 8.38 35.31
N ALA A 26 -5.70 9.20 34.34
CA ALA A 26 -5.90 8.95 32.92
C ALA A 26 -4.54 8.92 32.21
N PHE A 27 -4.18 7.76 31.67
CA PHE A 27 -2.94 7.56 30.91
C PHE A 27 -3.25 7.61 29.42
N ALA A 28 -2.59 8.50 28.68
CA ALA A 28 -2.77 8.60 27.23
C ALA A 28 -2.42 7.27 26.55
N THR A 29 -3.35 6.75 25.74
CA THR A 29 -3.12 5.61 24.85
C THR A 29 -2.55 6.15 23.55
N GLU A 30 -1.33 5.75 23.20
CA GLU A 30 -0.75 6.11 21.91
C GLU A 30 -1.52 5.45 20.76
N PRO A 31 -1.92 6.22 19.73
CA PRO A 31 -2.46 5.63 18.52
C PRO A 31 -1.42 4.71 17.88
N ARG A 32 -1.82 3.48 17.53
CA ARG A 32 -0.94 2.59 16.78
C ARG A 32 -0.80 3.13 15.37
N MET A 33 0.44 3.26 14.89
CA MET A 33 0.68 3.59 13.49
C MET A 33 0.22 2.41 12.63
N GLU A 34 -0.90 2.59 11.93
CA GLU A 34 -1.37 1.64 10.93
C GLU A 34 -0.55 1.82 9.65
N VAL A 35 0.40 0.92 9.44
CA VAL A 35 1.14 0.86 8.18
C VAL A 35 0.18 0.31 7.13
N VAL A 36 -0.23 1.16 6.18
CA VAL A 36 -0.93 0.69 4.98
C VAL A 36 0.06 -0.14 4.19
N ASP A 37 -0.22 -1.44 4.09
CA ASP A 37 0.62 -2.37 3.36
C ASP A 37 0.73 -1.94 1.89
N THR A 38 1.96 -1.90 1.38
CA THR A 38 2.29 -1.65 -0.03
C THR A 38 1.58 -2.58 -0.99
N GLU A 39 1.12 -3.74 -0.52
CA GLU A 39 0.34 -4.69 -1.32
C GLU A 39 -1.15 -4.33 -1.45
N SER A 40 -1.66 -3.39 -0.65
CA SER A 40 -3.10 -3.13 -0.48
C SER A 40 -3.56 -1.74 -0.96
N GLY A 41 -2.65 -0.90 -1.47
CA GLY A 41 -2.93 0.49 -1.85
C GLY A 41 -3.00 0.71 -3.37
N TRP A 42 -4.03 1.41 -3.86
CA TRP A 42 -4.15 1.78 -5.28
C TRP A 42 -2.90 2.51 -5.82
N GLY A 43 -2.21 1.96 -6.83
CA GLY A 43 -0.98 2.53 -7.39
C GLY A 43 0.03 1.53 -7.95
N PHE A 44 1.32 1.87 -7.87
CA PHE A 44 2.44 0.99 -8.24
C PHE A 44 2.60 -0.10 -7.19
N HIS A 45 2.19 -1.32 -7.54
CA HIS A 45 2.35 -2.50 -6.69
C HIS A 45 3.54 -3.31 -7.19
N GLU A 46 4.28 -3.94 -6.29
CA GLU A 46 5.48 -4.73 -6.60
C GLU A 46 5.22 -5.80 -7.69
N ARG A 47 4.05 -6.44 -7.67
CA ARG A 47 3.65 -7.42 -8.69
C ARG A 47 3.47 -6.79 -10.07
N ALA A 48 2.86 -5.60 -10.13
CA ALA A 48 2.64 -4.88 -11.37
C ALA A 48 3.96 -4.39 -11.97
N GLU A 49 4.87 -3.89 -11.14
CA GLU A 49 6.21 -3.46 -11.57
C GLU A 49 7.03 -4.64 -12.12
N LYS A 50 7.05 -5.78 -11.41
CA LYS A 50 7.71 -7.00 -11.87
C LYS A 50 7.14 -7.50 -13.20
N LEU A 51 5.81 -7.46 -13.37
CA LEU A 51 5.17 -7.86 -14.62
C LEU A 51 5.53 -6.90 -15.76
N ASN A 52 5.39 -5.59 -15.55
CA ASN A 52 5.71 -4.57 -16.55
C ASN A 52 7.17 -4.64 -16.98
N GLY A 53 8.10 -4.82 -16.04
CA GLY A 53 9.52 -4.99 -16.34
C GLY A 53 9.80 -6.22 -17.23
N ARG A 54 9.14 -7.35 -16.96
CA ARG A 54 9.27 -8.56 -17.81
C ARG A 54 8.71 -8.34 -19.21
N MET A 55 7.53 -7.72 -19.31
CA MET A 55 6.92 -7.41 -20.60
C MET A 55 7.78 -6.45 -21.42
N ALA A 56 8.42 -5.48 -20.78
CA ALA A 56 9.37 -4.58 -21.44
C ALA A 56 10.60 -5.32 -21.97
N MET A 57 11.18 -6.24 -21.19
CA MET A 57 12.31 -7.07 -21.66
C MET A 57 11.92 -7.93 -22.87
N LEU A 58 10.74 -8.56 -22.84
CA LEU A 58 10.23 -9.34 -23.97
C LEU A 58 9.96 -8.46 -25.20
N GLY A 59 9.34 -7.29 -25.01
CA GLY A 59 9.09 -6.34 -26.08
C GLY A 59 10.39 -5.87 -26.76
N PHE A 60 11.42 -5.58 -25.98
CA PHE A 60 12.73 -5.19 -26.51
C PHE A 60 13.39 -6.31 -27.33
N ILE A 61 13.40 -7.53 -26.81
CA ILE A 61 13.94 -8.69 -27.53
C ILE A 61 13.16 -8.94 -28.82
N ALA A 62 11.82 -8.84 -28.77
CA ALA A 62 10.98 -8.98 -29.94
C ALA A 62 11.31 -7.92 -31.00
N LEU A 63 11.52 -6.66 -30.61
CA LEU A 63 11.92 -5.59 -31.54
C LEU A 63 13.25 -5.91 -32.22
N LEU A 64 14.28 -6.30 -31.46
CA LEU A 64 15.57 -6.69 -32.02
C LEU A 64 15.44 -7.86 -33.00
N ALA A 65 14.68 -8.89 -32.62
CA ALA A 65 14.46 -10.05 -33.47
C ALA A 65 13.75 -9.68 -34.79
N THR A 66 12.76 -8.79 -34.72
CA THR A 66 12.05 -8.31 -35.93
C THR A 66 12.95 -7.49 -36.84
N GLU A 67 13.78 -6.61 -36.28
CA GLU A 67 14.74 -5.80 -37.06
C GLU A 67 15.76 -6.69 -37.78
N LEU A 68 16.30 -7.70 -37.09
CA LEU A 68 17.19 -8.70 -37.69
C LEU A 68 16.49 -9.49 -38.82
N ALA A 69 15.24 -9.90 -38.63
CA ALA A 69 14.48 -10.63 -39.63
C ALA A 69 14.13 -9.78 -40.87
N MET A 70 13.91 -8.47 -40.69
CA MET A 70 13.61 -7.51 -41.77
C MET A 70 14.87 -6.88 -42.39
N GLY A 71 16.07 -7.36 -42.04
CA GLY A 71 17.31 -6.91 -42.66
C GLY A 71 17.76 -5.51 -42.23
N GLY A 72 17.43 -5.08 -41.01
CA GLY A 72 17.79 -3.77 -40.46
C GLY A 72 16.73 -2.68 -40.71
N GLU A 73 15.57 -3.04 -41.26
CA GLU A 73 14.44 -2.12 -41.31
C GLU A 73 13.80 -2.00 -39.92
N ALA A 74 13.61 -0.76 -39.45
CA ALA A 74 12.94 -0.50 -38.20
C ALA A 74 11.51 -1.05 -38.21
N PHE A 75 11.11 -1.73 -37.14
CA PHE A 75 9.78 -2.33 -36.96
C PHE A 75 8.61 -1.41 -37.37
N THR A 76 8.70 -0.12 -37.05
CA THR A 76 7.69 0.88 -37.39
C THR A 76 7.49 1.07 -38.89
N ARG A 77 8.56 0.96 -39.67
CA ARG A 77 8.51 1.06 -41.13
C ARG A 77 8.10 -0.27 -41.75
N GLY A 78 8.76 -1.37 -41.36
CA GLY A 78 8.59 -2.66 -42.03
C GLY A 78 7.25 -3.35 -41.78
N LEU A 79 6.69 -3.23 -40.56
CA LEU A 79 5.40 -3.85 -40.24
C LEU A 79 4.25 -2.85 -40.16
N LEU A 80 4.51 -1.68 -39.57
CA LEU A 80 3.46 -0.73 -39.23
C LEU A 80 3.25 0.34 -40.33
N GLY A 81 4.15 0.44 -41.31
CA GLY A 81 4.04 1.36 -42.45
C GLY A 81 4.03 2.85 -42.06
N ILE A 82 4.43 3.17 -40.83
CA ILE A 82 4.50 4.54 -40.32
C ILE A 82 5.97 5.01 -40.34
N GLY A 83 6.31 5.84 -41.33
CA GLY A 83 7.61 6.52 -41.38
C GLY A 83 8.03 7.00 -42.76
#